data_AF-A0A7S8MX66-F1
#
_entry.id   AF-A0A7S8MX66-F1
#
_cell.length_a   1.000
_cell.length_b   1.000
_cell.length_c   1.000
_cell.angle_alpha   90.00
_cell.angle_beta   90.00
_cell.angle_gamma   90.00
#
_symmetry.space_group_name_H-M   'P 1'
#
loop_
_entity.id
_entity.type
_entity.pdbx_description
1 polymer ?
#
loop_
_entity_poly.entity_id
_entity_poly.type
_entity_poly.pdbx_seq_one_letter_code
_entity_poly.pdbx_strand_id
1 'polypeptide(L)' 'MTALVEDGDHVLVDVAGGFLRNETRGIERRVAPASPFLLRMLAAGGLIALTQSDPDWATTANR' A
#
# COMPACT_ATOMS: atom_id res chain seq x y z
N MET A 1 1.33 1.07 -26.20
CA MET A 1 1.61 0.69 -24.80
C MET A 1 0.27 0.65 -24.08
N THR A 2 -0.19 -0.50 -23.60
CA THR A 2 -1.47 -0.61 -22.88
C THR A 2 -1.27 -0.09 -21.46
N ALA A 3 -1.98 0.97 -21.09
CA ALA A 3 -1.93 1.53 -19.75
C ALA A 3 -2.50 0.53 -18.73
N LEU A 4 -1.87 0.44 -17.56
CA LEU A 4 -2.33 -0.44 -16.48
C LEU A 4 -3.58 0.13 -15.78
N VAL A 5 -3.65 1.46 -15.65
CA VAL A 5 -4.74 2.23 -15.05
C VAL A 5 -4.86 3.55 -15.82
N GLU A 6 -6.08 4.04 -15.95
CA GLU A 6 -6.42 5.37 -16.46
C GLU A 6 -7.44 6.02 -15.52
N ASP A 7 -7.66 7.32 -15.69
CA ASP A 7 -8.67 8.05 -14.94
C ASP A 7 -10.07 7.46 -15.15
N GLY A 8 -10.85 7.38 -14.07
CA GLY A 8 -12.18 6.79 -14.07
C GLY A 8 -12.26 5.27 -13.92
N ASP A 9 -11.13 4.55 -13.86
CA ASP A 9 -11.16 3.11 -13.63
C ASP A 9 -11.52 2.73 -12.20
N HIS A 10 -12.15 1.56 -12.07
CA HIS A 10 -12.32 0.89 -10.79
C HIS A 10 -11.17 -0.10 -10.60
N VAL A 11 -10.38 0.12 -9.55
CA VAL A 11 -9.18 -0.65 -9.25
C VAL A 11 -9.25 -1.21 -7.84
N LEU A 12 -9.11 -2.53 -7.74
CA LEU A 12 -8.90 -3.23 -6.47
C LEU A 12 -7.39 -3.37 -6.23
N VAL A 13 -6.93 -2.97 -5.05
CA VAL A 13 -5.52 -3.05 -4.66
C VAL A 13 -5.40 -3.80 -3.33
N ASP A 14 -4.64 -4.89 -3.34
CA ASP A 14 -4.17 -5.55 -2.13
C ASP A 14 -2.74 -5.10 -1.83
N VAL A 15 -2.64 -4.12 -0.93
CA VAL A 15 -1.36 -3.53 -0.53
C VAL A 15 -0.52 -4.47 0.35
N ALA A 16 -1.14 -5.46 1.00
CA ALA A 16 -0.43 -6.40 1.87
C ALA A 16 0.07 -7.62 1.10
N GLY A 17 -0.75 -8.18 0.21
CA GLY A 17 -0.39 -9.32 -0.64
C GLY A 17 0.33 -8.95 -1.93
N GLY A 18 0.33 -7.67 -2.33
CA GLY A 18 1.02 -7.19 -3.52
C GLY A 18 0.27 -7.55 -4.81
N PHE A 19 -0.99 -7.13 -4.91
CA PHE A 19 -1.83 -7.40 -6.08
C PHE A 19 -2.65 -6.18 -6.48
N LEU A 20 -2.86 -6.03 -7.79
CA LEU A 20 -3.71 -5.00 -8.37
C LEU A 20 -4.60 -5.64 -9.45
N ARG A 21 -5.89 -5.34 -9.40
CA ARG A 21 -6.87 -5.67 -10.42
C ARG A 21 -7.58 -4.42 -10.90
N ASN A 22 -7.42 -4.10 -12.17
CA ASN A 22 -8.27 -3.13 -12.85
C ASN A 22 -9.53 -3.86 -13.33
N GLU A 23 -10.65 -3.61 -12.65
CA GLU A 23 -11.92 -4.28 -12.92
C GLU A 23 -12.58 -3.76 -14.20
N THR A 24 -12.35 -2.49 -14.53
CA THR A 24 -12.84 -1.86 -15.77
C THR A 24 -12.21 -2.49 -17.01
N ARG A 25 -10.92 -2.84 -16.95
CA ARG A 25 -10.17 -3.39 -18.09
C ARG A 25 -9.94 -4.90 -18.03
N GLY A 26 -10.31 -5.56 -16.93
CA GLY A 26 -10.04 -6.98 -16.71
C GLY A 26 -8.55 -7.31 -16.63
N ILE A 27 -7.72 -6.35 -16.18
CA ILE A 27 -6.26 -6.53 -16.09
C ILE A 27 -5.88 -6.86 -14.65
N GLU A 28 -5.12 -7.94 -14.47
CA GLU A 28 -4.54 -8.33 -13.19
C GLU A 28 -3.01 -8.28 -13.23
N ARG A 29 -2.41 -7.75 -12.16
CA ARG A 29 -0.96 -7.66 -12.00
C ARG A 29 -0.53 -7.93 -10.58
N ARG A 30 0.58 -8.67 -10.46
CA ARG A 30 1.31 -8.78 -9.20
C ARG A 30 2.28 -7.61 -9.08
N VAL A 31 2.35 -7.03 -7.90
CA VAL A 31 3.22 -5.90 -7.57
C VAL A 31 3.99 -6.22 -6.29
N ALA A 32 5.01 -5.43 -5.98
CA ALA A 32 5.66 -5.57 -4.68
C ALA A 32 4.66 -5.22 -3.56
N PRO A 33 4.52 -6.07 -2.53
CA PRO A 33 3.71 -5.71 -1.37
C PRO A 33 4.32 -4.50 -0.65
N ALA A 34 3.49 -3.73 0.04
CA ALA A 34 3.98 -2.67 0.90
C ALA A 34 4.86 -3.26 2.01
N SER A 35 5.89 -2.53 2.42
CA SER A 35 6.76 -2.98 3.49
C SER A 35 6.00 -3.12 4.82
N PRO A 36 6.46 -3.97 5.76
CA PRO A 36 5.83 -4.10 7.08
C PRO A 36 5.68 -2.76 7.81
N PHE A 37 6.66 -1.86 7.65
CA PHE A 37 6.60 -0.50 8.19
C PHE A 37 5.43 0.30 7.61
N LEU A 38 5.28 0.31 6.27
CA LEU A 38 4.19 1.05 5.62
C LEU A 38 2.82 0.50 6.00
N LEU A 39 2.68 -0.82 6.13
CA LEU A 39 1.43 -1.44 6.59
C LEU A 39 1.08 -1.02 8.02
N ARG A 40 2.04 -0.98 8.93
CA ARG A 40 1.83 -0.48 10.30
C ARG A 40 1.45 1.01 10.31
N MET A 41 2.14 1.82 9.50
CA MET A 41 1.85 3.25 9.36
C MET A 41 0.43 3.50 8.84
N LEU A 42 -0.01 2.78 7.81
CA LEU A 42 -1.37 2.89 7.27
C LEU A 42 -2.41 2.43 8.29
N ALA A 43 -2.15 1.31 8.98
CA ALA A 43 -3.05 0.80 10.03
C ALA A 43 -3.21 1.78 11.21
N ALA A 44 -2.17 2.54 11.52
CA ALA A 44 -2.21 3.59 12.54
C ALA A 44 -2.99 4.86 12.11
N GLY A 45 -3.40 4.96 10.84
CA GLY A 45 -4.04 6.17 10.30
C GLY A 45 -3.04 7.21 9.77
N GLY A 46 -1.80 6.81 9.53
CA GLY A 46 -0.74 7.66 8.97
C GLY A 46 0.45 7.83 9.91
N LEU A 47 1.49 8.50 9.40
CA LEU A 47 2.77 8.62 10.10
C LEU A 47 2.67 9.36 11.44
N ILE A 48 1.92 10.46 11.49
CA ILE A 48 1.78 11.25 12.73
C ILE A 48 1.13 10.40 13.83
N ALA A 49 0.06 9.68 13.50
CA ALA A 49 -0.62 8.81 14.45
C ALA A 49 0.28 7.65 14.91
N LEU A 50 1.04 7.05 13.99
CA LEU A 50 2.05 6.06 14.33
C LEU A 50 3.05 6.61 15.36
N THR A 51 3.62 7.79 15.12
CA THR A 51 4.63 8.41 16.01
C THR A 51 4.09 8.74 17.40
N GLN A 52 2.79 9.02 17.54
CA GLN A 52 2.16 9.27 18.83
C GLN A 52 1.91 7.97 19.60
N SER A 53 1.54 6.90 18.88
CA SER A 53 1.27 5.59 19.47
C SER A 53 2.53 4.78 19.80
N ASP A 54 3.62 5.03 19.07
CA ASP A 54 4.91 4.35 19.20
C ASP A 54 6.04 5.38 18.96
N PRO A 55 6.45 6.14 19.99
CA PRO A 55 7.46 7.19 19.87
C PRO A 55 8.83 6.69 19.37
N ASP A 56 9.12 5.40 19.54
CA ASP A 56 10.39 4.77 19.19
C ASP A 56 10.36 4.01 17.84
N TRP A 57 9.29 4.18 17.05
CA TRP A 57 9.08 3.49 15.77
C TRP A 57 10.29 3.60 14.82
N ALA A 58 10.97 4.75 14.82
CA ALA A 58 12.10 5.05 13.93
C ALA A 58 13.32 4.18 14.25
N THR A 59 13.50 3.80 15.52
CA THR A 59 14.60 2.96 16.00
C THR A 59 14.40 1.49 15.60
N THR A 60 13.14 1.06 15.46
CA THR A 60 12.77 -0.30 15.05
C THR A 60 12.70 -0.46 13.53
N ALA A 61 12.44 0.62 12.78
CA ALA A 61 12.32 0.58 11.32
C ALA A 61 13.66 0.45 10.57
N ASN A 62 14.78 0.76 11.21
CA ASN A 62 16.11 0.81 10.59
C ASN A 62 17.06 -0.34 11.04
N ARG A 63 16.49 -1.40 11.62
CA ARG A 63 17.17 -2.64 12.03
C ARG A 63 16.61 -3.80 11.22
#